data_AF-A0A136A040-F1
#
_entry.id   AF-A0A136A040-F1
#
_cell.length_a   1.000
_cell.length_b   1.000
_cell.length_c   1.000
_cell.angle_alpha   90.00
_cell.angle_beta   90.00
_cell.angle_gamma   90.00
#
_symmetry.space_group_name_H-M   'P 1'
#
loop_
_entity.id
_entity.type
_entity.pdbx_description
1 polymer ?
#
loop_
_entity_poly.entity_id
_entity_poly.type
_entity_poly.pdbx_seq_one_letter_code
_entity_poly.pdbx_strand_id
1 'polypeptide(L)' 'MQYKSWKISFAALVVILSSCTSQSGRQLVGSAIANAADTQVRYTPSACYTLRQQCVQGDYQEWETSDKEMGCSCKKL' A
#
# COMPACT_ATOMS: atom_id res chain seq x y z
N MET A 1 -0.89 -31.23 42.08
CA MET A 1 -0.36 -30.28 41.06
C MET A 1 -1.19 -30.41 39.78
N GLN A 2 -2.32 -29.69 39.62
CA GLN A 2 -3.20 -29.87 38.43
C GLN A 2 -3.97 -28.59 37.97
N TYR A 3 -3.67 -27.39 38.48
CA TYR A 3 -4.38 -26.15 38.06
C TYR A 3 -3.58 -25.27 37.08
N LYS A 4 -2.41 -25.73 36.61
CA LYS A 4 -1.42 -24.91 35.89
C LYS A 4 -1.56 -24.92 34.36
N SER A 5 -2.39 -25.79 33.78
CA SER A 5 -2.48 -25.95 32.32
C SER A 5 -3.69 -25.28 31.65
N TRP A 6 -4.69 -24.78 32.38
CA TRP A 6 -5.86 -24.14 31.76
C TRP A 6 -5.52 -22.73 31.22
N LYS A 7 -4.70 -21.96 31.94
CA LYS A 7 -4.42 -20.56 31.61
C LYS A 7 -3.62 -20.36 30.32
N ILE A 8 -2.94 -21.40 29.84
CA ILE A 8 -2.03 -21.33 28.70
C ILE A 8 -2.78 -21.48 27.36
N SER A 9 -3.92 -22.18 27.34
CA SER A 9 -4.70 -22.40 26.12
C SER A 9 -5.42 -21.16 25.59
N PHE A 10 -5.80 -20.21 26.45
CA PHE A 10 -6.54 -19.02 25.99
C PHE A 10 -5.62 -17.95 25.35
N ALA A 11 -4.38 -17.85 25.83
CA ALA A 11 -3.41 -16.89 25.31
C ALA A 11 -2.93 -17.25 23.90
N ALA A 12 -2.86 -18.54 23.56
CA ALA A 12 -2.44 -18.99 22.24
C ALA A 12 -3.45 -18.64 21.12
N LEU A 13 -4.74 -18.54 21.46
CA LEU A 13 -5.82 -18.32 20.49
C LEU A 13 -5.86 -16.85 19.99
N VAL A 14 -5.44 -15.90 20.82
CA VAL A 14 -5.36 -14.47 20.47
C VAL A 14 -4.21 -14.18 19.50
N VAL A 15 -3.09 -14.92 19.59
CA VAL A 15 -1.92 -14.70 18.72
C VAL A 15 -2.16 -15.16 17.28
N ILE A 16 -3.04 -16.15 17.08
CA ILE A 16 -3.34 -16.71 15.75
C ILE A 16 -4.25 -15.76 14.93
N LEU A 17 -5.04 -14.90 15.59
CA LEU A 17 -5.94 -13.95 14.91
C LEU A 17 -5.22 -12.69 14.39
N SER A 18 -3.96 -12.46 14.77
CA SER A 18 -3.19 -11.29 14.33
C SER A 18 -2.58 -11.43 12.92
N SER A 19 -2.76 -12.58 12.26
CA SER A 19 -2.00 -12.97 11.08
C SER A 19 -2.85 -13.06 9.80
N CYS A 20 -3.74 -12.10 9.56
CA CYS A 20 -4.40 -11.98 8.25
C CYS A 20 -4.82 -10.53 7.94
N THR A 21 -3.86 -9.60 7.87
CA THR A 21 -4.04 -8.35 7.12
C THR A 21 -3.12 -8.41 5.92
N SER A 22 -3.54 -9.21 4.95
CA SER A 22 -2.84 -9.38 3.67
C SER A 22 -3.40 -8.36 2.67
N GLN A 23 -2.53 -7.43 2.26
CA GLN A 23 -2.54 -6.76 0.95
C GLN A 23 -3.42 -5.50 0.74
N SER A 24 -4.54 -5.29 1.42
CA SER A 24 -5.39 -4.09 1.15
C SER A 24 -4.85 -2.75 1.69
N GLY A 25 -3.95 -2.77 2.66
CA GLY A 25 -3.41 -1.54 3.27
C GLY A 25 -2.37 -0.80 2.42
N ARG A 26 -1.64 -1.51 1.55
CA ARG A 26 -0.54 -0.89 0.76
C ARG A 26 -1.06 0.10 -0.28
N GLN A 27 -2.18 -0.21 -0.91
CA GLN A 27 -2.86 0.69 -1.84
C GLN A 27 -3.37 1.95 -1.13
N LEU A 28 -3.97 1.79 0.05
CA LEU A 28 -4.49 2.90 0.86
C LEU A 28 -3.38 3.88 1.28
N VAL A 29 -2.24 3.35 1.76
CA VAL A 29 -1.08 4.18 2.14
C VAL A 29 -0.52 4.93 0.93
N GLY A 30 -0.37 4.27 -0.22
CA GLY A 30 0.07 4.92 -1.46
C GLY A 30 -0.86 6.08 -1.88
N SER A 31 -2.17 5.87 -1.83
CA SER A 31 -3.16 6.90 -2.16
C SER A 31 -3.28 8.03 -1.14
N ALA A 32 -3.02 7.78 0.15
CA ALA A 32 -3.06 8.81 1.18
C ALA A 32 -1.84 9.74 1.12
N ILE A 33 -0.65 9.18 0.87
CA ILE A 33 0.59 9.96 0.70
C ILE A 33 0.53 10.79 -0.59
N ALA A 34 -0.03 10.23 -1.66
CA ALA A 34 -0.27 10.92 -2.93
C ALA A 34 -1.13 12.18 -2.76
N ASN A 35 -2.28 12.07 -2.07
CA ASN A 35 -3.19 13.21 -1.84
C ASN A 35 -2.58 14.29 -0.93
N ALA A 36 -1.77 13.91 0.06
CA ALA A 36 -1.14 14.88 0.97
C ALA A 36 -0.02 15.71 0.29
N ALA A 37 0.53 15.23 -0.83
CA ALA A 37 1.68 15.83 -1.50
C ALA A 37 1.34 16.52 -2.84
N ASP A 38 0.06 16.80 -3.13
CA ASP A 38 -0.41 17.26 -4.46
C ASP A 38 0.13 16.40 -5.61
N THR A 39 0.37 15.11 -5.31
CA THR A 39 1.04 14.18 -6.20
C THR A 39 0.03 13.14 -6.63
N GLN A 40 -0.32 13.14 -7.91
CA GLN A 40 -1.21 12.11 -8.45
C GLN A 40 -0.39 10.84 -8.69
N VAL A 41 -0.81 9.71 -8.10
CA VAL A 41 -0.18 8.41 -8.31
C VAL A 41 -1.14 7.49 -9.04
N ARG A 42 -0.64 6.79 -10.07
CA ARG A 42 -1.37 5.76 -10.81
C ARG A 42 -0.53 4.51 -10.91
N TYR A 43 -1.22 3.39 -11.11
CA TYR A 43 -0.64 2.07 -11.31
C TYR A 43 -1.18 1.53 -12.63
N THR A 44 -0.42 0.63 -13.26
CA THR A 44 -0.63 0.07 -14.61
C THR A 44 -0.15 0.96 -15.76
N PRO A 45 0.34 0.36 -16.87
CA PRO A 45 0.90 1.12 -17.99
C PRO A 45 -0.08 2.09 -18.65
N SER A 46 -1.35 1.71 -18.80
CA SER A 46 -2.37 2.53 -19.45
C SER A 46 -2.70 3.78 -18.64
N ALA A 47 -2.88 3.63 -17.31
CA ALA A 47 -3.15 4.76 -16.44
C ALA A 47 -1.95 5.72 -16.37
N CYS A 48 -0.72 5.18 -16.43
CA CYS A 48 0.49 5.98 -16.47
C CYS A 48 0.66 6.77 -17.76
N TYR A 49 0.33 6.17 -18.90
CA TYR A 49 0.28 6.90 -20.16
C TYR A 49 -0.68 8.10 -20.10
N THR A 50 -1.89 7.90 -19.59
CA THR A 50 -2.85 9.00 -19.41
C THR A 50 -2.35 10.05 -18.43
N LEU A 51 -1.77 9.63 -17.29
CA LEU A 51 -1.24 10.56 -16.29
C LEU A 51 -0.10 11.41 -16.88
N ARG A 52 0.78 10.81 -17.68
CA ARG A 52 1.87 11.50 -18.37
C ARG A 52 1.36 12.60 -19.30
N GLN A 53 0.28 12.34 -20.03
CA GLN A 53 -0.35 13.34 -20.90
C GLN A 53 -0.99 14.49 -20.12
N GLN A 54 -1.50 14.22 -18.92
CA GLN A 54 -2.10 15.20 -18.03
C GLN A 54 -1.07 16.01 -17.24
N CYS A 55 0.14 15.48 -17.05
CA CYS A 55 1.23 16.09 -16.28
C CYS A 55 2.01 17.14 -17.10
N VAL A 56 1.32 18.13 -17.66
CA VAL A 56 1.93 19.13 -18.57
C VAL A 56 2.83 20.14 -17.83
N GLN A 57 2.50 20.45 -16.56
CA GLN A 57 3.24 21.40 -15.71
C GLN A 57 3.59 20.74 -14.36
N GLY A 58 4.30 19.61 -14.43
CA GLY A 58 4.69 18.87 -13.23
C GLY A 58 5.93 18.02 -13.45
N ASP A 59 6.42 17.43 -12.37
CA ASP A 59 7.46 16.41 -12.38
C ASP A 59 6.80 15.03 -12.48
N TYR A 60 6.99 14.37 -13.62
CA TYR A 60 6.48 13.04 -13.88
C TYR A 60 7.58 12.01 -13.65
N GLN A 61 7.29 11.01 -12.81
CA GLN A 61 8.21 9.90 -12.52
C GLN A 61 7.54 8.55 -12.68
N GLU A 62 8.29 7.57 -13.17
CA GLU A 62 7.89 6.17 -13.34
C GLU A 62 8.82 5.29 -12.50
N TRP A 63 8.27 4.25 -11.89
CA TRP A 63 9.04 3.28 -11.12
C TRP A 63 8.40 1.90 -11.21
N GLU A 64 9.18 0.87 -10.88
CA GLU A 64 8.69 -0.49 -10.69
C GLU A 64 8.47 -0.74 -9.20
N THR A 65 7.32 -1.31 -8.83
CA THR A 65 7.02 -1.72 -7.46
C THR A 65 7.80 -2.98 -7.10
N SER A 66 7.90 -3.29 -5.80
CA SER A 66 8.50 -4.54 -5.33
C SER A 66 7.82 -5.80 -5.88
N ASP A 67 6.57 -5.66 -6.32
CA ASP A 67 5.75 -6.72 -6.91
C ASP A 67 5.88 -6.78 -8.45
N LYS A 68 6.86 -6.06 -9.02
CA LYS A 68 7.11 -5.91 -10.46
C LYS A 68 5.97 -5.26 -11.24
N GLU A 69 5.15 -4.46 -10.57
CA GLU A 69 4.10 -3.67 -11.22
C GLU A 69 4.62 -2.28 -11.58
N MET A 70 4.10 -1.70 -12.66
CA MET A 70 4.43 -0.33 -13.03
C MET A 70 3.63 0.67 -12.19
N GLY A 71 4.36 1.61 -11.58
CA GLY A 71 3.81 2.79 -10.91
C GLY A 71 4.30 4.07 -11.57
N CYS A 72 3.50 5.13 -11.46
CA CYS A 72 3.87 6.45 -11.93
C CYS A 72 3.25 7.54 -11.05
N SER A 73 3.91 8.69 -11.00
CA SER A 73 3.46 9.88 -10.28
C SER A 73 3.60 11.12 -11.12
N CYS A 74 2.74 12.10 -10.86
CA CYS A 74 2.88 13.46 -11.32
C CYS A 74 2.78 14.40 -10.12
N LYS A 75 3.84 15.16 -9.85
CA LYS A 75 3.84 16.23 -8.86
C LYS A 75 3.65 17.56 -9.55
N LYS A 76 2.57 18.28 -9.24
CA LYS A 76 2.33 19.62 -9.80
C LYS A 76 3.32 20.62 -9.20
N LEU A 77 3.85 21.52 -10.04
CA LEU A 77 4.80 22.58 -9.64
C LEU A 77 4.09 23.88 -9.27
#